data_AF-A0A0F9HCJ4-F1
#
_entry.id   AF-A0A0F9HCJ4-F1
#
_cell.length_a   1.000
_cell.length_b   1.000
_cell.length_c   1.000
_cell.angle_alpha   90.00
_cell.angle_beta   90.00
_cell.angle_gamma   90.00
#
_symmetry.space_group_name_H-M   'P 1'
#
loop_
_entity.id
_entity.type
_entity.pdbx_description
1 polymer ?
#
loop_
_entity_poly.entity_id
_entity_poly.type
_entity_poly.pdbx_seq_one_letter_code
_entity_poly.pdbx_strand_id
1 'polypeptide(L)'
;MGDSVRYSMSVNPLEEIADEQSNTYTVISGEVGRNLGGSGVAVVTDYSGTAAAQGYKDATVNYLECIDSTDATDISSETTASFVFIKNTGFTFSSATVLGVALTASVKVMSGTTLLSLLDADEVYVAKDDNATIDCTGLHVRTVNVDGSNNASVGHLAVERLVVD
;
A
#
# COMPACT_ATOMS: atom_id res chain seq x y z
N MET A 1 -15.70 -5.85 -23.75
CA MET A 1 -14.43 -6.56 -23.48
C MET A 1 -13.93 -5.96 -22.18
N GLY A 2 -13.84 -6.73 -21.11
CA GLY A 2 -13.29 -6.24 -19.84
C GLY A 2 -11.79 -6.47 -19.81
N ASP A 3 -11.05 -5.55 -19.19
CA ASP A 3 -9.62 -5.71 -18.96
C ASP A 3 -9.39 -6.61 -17.75
N SER A 4 -8.20 -7.21 -17.61
CA SER A 4 -7.91 -8.11 -16.49
C SER A 4 -6.62 -7.71 -15.79
N VAL A 5 -6.67 -7.57 -14.47
CA VAL A 5 -5.50 -7.36 -13.61
C VAL A 5 -5.07 -8.71 -13.07
N ARG A 6 -3.80 -9.06 -13.28
CA ARG A 6 -3.17 -10.25 -12.69
C ARG A 6 -2.27 -9.80 -11.56
N TYR A 7 -2.45 -10.38 -10.38
CA TYR A 7 -1.64 -10.07 -9.22
C TYR A 7 -1.06 -11.34 -8.58
N SER A 8 0.10 -11.20 -7.97
CA SER A 8 0.74 -12.20 -7.14
C SER A 8 1.35 -11.53 -5.93
N MET A 9 1.08 -12.06 -4.75
CA MET A 9 1.67 -11.63 -3.49
C MET A 9 2.42 -12.77 -2.84
N SER A 10 3.53 -12.46 -2.20
CA SER A 10 4.29 -13.38 -1.37
C SER A 10 4.71 -12.67 -0.09
N VAL A 11 4.46 -13.31 1.03
CA VAL A 11 4.90 -12.91 2.36
C VAL A 11 5.87 -13.98 2.85
N ASN A 12 7.09 -13.55 3.16
CA ASN A 12 8.09 -14.39 3.79
C ASN A 12 8.11 -14.03 5.28
N PRO A 13 7.50 -14.82 6.16
CA PRO A 13 7.57 -14.57 7.60
C PRO A 13 8.99 -14.86 8.06
N LEU A 14 9.71 -13.81 8.45
CA LEU A 14 11.11 -13.90 8.87
C LEU A 14 11.24 -13.69 10.38
N GLU A 15 12.17 -14.40 10.99
CA GLU A 15 12.62 -14.23 12.37
C GLU A 15 14.10 -13.92 12.39
N GLU A 16 14.52 -13.03 13.29
CA GLU A 16 15.92 -12.81 13.61
C GLU A 16 16.34 -13.67 14.81
N ILE A 17 17.34 -14.52 14.60
CA ILE A 17 17.96 -15.33 15.65
C ILE A 17 19.37 -14.82 15.87
N ALA A 18 19.70 -14.48 17.12
CA ALA A 18 21.07 -14.19 17.53
C ALA A 18 21.75 -15.47 18.04
N ASP A 19 22.97 -15.74 17.58
CA ASP A 19 23.79 -16.78 18.18
C ASP A 19 24.55 -16.28 19.43
N GLU A 20 25.28 -17.20 20.05
CA GLU A 20 26.09 -16.93 21.25
C GLU A 20 27.25 -15.95 21.00
N GLN A 21 27.60 -15.69 19.73
CA GLN A 21 28.63 -14.74 19.31
C GLN A 21 28.02 -13.39 18.89
N SER A 22 26.72 -13.18 19.10
CA SER A 22 25.98 -11.98 18.67
C SER A 22 25.88 -11.82 17.15
N ASN A 23 26.04 -12.90 16.37
CA ASN A 23 25.71 -12.86 14.95
C ASN A 23 24.19 -13.00 14.79
N THR A 24 23.59 -12.13 13.98
CA THR A 24 22.18 -12.18 13.65
C THR A 24 21.95 -12.95 12.36
N TYR A 25 21.02 -13.90 12.38
CA TYR A 25 20.59 -14.66 11.21
C TYR A 25 19.11 -14.42 10.97
N THR A 26 18.75 -14.10 9.73
CA THR A 26 17.35 -14.05 9.31
C THR A 26 16.94 -15.41 8.76
N VAL A 27 15.99 -16.06 9.42
CA VAL A 27 15.44 -17.37 9.00
C VAL A 27 13.94 -17.26 8.77
N ILE A 28 13.36 -18.20 8.02
CA ILE A 28 11.89 -18.31 7.97
C ILE A 28 11.40 -18.67 9.38
N SER A 29 10.41 -17.92 9.87
CA SER A 29 9.78 -18.15 11.17
C SER A 29 9.42 -19.63 11.32
N GLY A 30 9.99 -20.28 12.35
CA GLY A 30 9.83 -21.72 12.56
C GLY A 30 8.37 -22.10 12.84
N GLU A 31 7.60 -21.18 13.40
CA GLU A 31 6.18 -21.34 13.71
C GLU A 31 5.31 -21.35 12.44
N VAL A 32 5.70 -20.59 11.41
CA VAL A 32 4.98 -20.56 10.14
C VAL A 32 5.49 -21.64 9.18
N GLY A 33 6.80 -21.82 9.12
CA GLY A 33 7.49 -22.91 8.41
C GLY A 33 7.30 -22.94 6.89
N ARG A 34 6.73 -21.88 6.29
CA ARG A 34 6.45 -21.77 4.86
C ARG A 34 6.32 -20.31 4.42
N ASN A 35 6.54 -20.06 3.13
CA ASN A 35 6.17 -18.81 2.51
C ASN A 35 4.65 -18.77 2.35
N LEU A 36 4.03 -17.66 2.75
CA LEU A 36 2.62 -17.42 2.51
C LEU A 36 2.49 -16.66 1.20
N GLY A 37 1.50 -16.99 0.37
CA GLY A 37 1.34 -16.32 -0.91
C GLY A 37 0.00 -16.62 -1.54
N GLY A 38 -0.37 -15.78 -2.49
CA GLY A 38 -1.61 -15.87 -3.24
C GLY A 38 -1.46 -15.21 -4.59
N SER A 39 -2.15 -15.75 -5.59
CA SER A 39 -2.27 -15.12 -6.91
C SER A 39 -3.71 -15.18 -7.36
N GLY A 40 -4.08 -14.24 -8.23
CA GLY A 40 -5.44 -14.19 -8.75
C GLY A 40 -5.56 -13.27 -9.95
N VAL A 41 -6.77 -13.27 -10.49
CA VAL A 41 -7.16 -12.42 -11.61
C VAL A 41 -8.39 -11.65 -11.18
N ALA A 42 -8.33 -10.32 -11.26
CA ALA A 42 -9.50 -9.46 -11.14
C ALA A 42 -9.96 -9.07 -12.55
N VAL A 43 -11.23 -9.29 -12.85
CA VAL A 43 -11.85 -8.80 -14.10
C VAL A 43 -12.31 -7.38 -13.83
N VAL A 44 -11.81 -6.45 -14.63
CA VAL A 44 -12.11 -5.04 -14.49
C VAL A 44 -13.05 -4.61 -15.59
N THR A 45 -14.26 -4.23 -15.22
CA THR A 45 -15.27 -3.78 -16.17
C THR A 45 -15.16 -2.29 -16.50
N ASP A 46 -14.47 -1.50 -15.67
CA ASP A 46 -14.37 -0.04 -15.83
C ASP A 46 -12.94 0.53 -15.62
N TYR A 47 -11.94 -0.10 -16.23
CA TYR A 47 -10.56 0.44 -16.29
C TYR A 47 -10.45 1.60 -17.30
N SER A 48 -11.39 2.54 -17.25
CA SER A 48 -11.51 3.65 -18.19
C SER A 48 -11.10 5.01 -17.59
N GLY A 49 -10.74 5.01 -16.30
CA GLY A 49 -10.42 6.19 -15.52
C GLY A 49 -9.16 6.96 -15.99
N THR A 50 -8.94 8.11 -15.36
CA THR A 50 -7.66 8.82 -15.49
C THR A 50 -6.62 8.17 -14.59
N ALA A 51 -5.34 8.31 -14.93
CA ALA A 51 -4.25 7.88 -14.04
C ALA A 51 -4.37 8.50 -12.64
N ALA A 52 -4.95 9.70 -12.53
CA ALA A 52 -5.19 10.39 -11.26
C ALA A 52 -6.34 9.79 -10.44
N ALA A 53 -7.28 9.08 -11.06
CA ALA A 53 -8.36 8.40 -10.35
C ALA A 53 -7.90 7.02 -9.85
N GLN A 54 -7.20 6.26 -10.68
CA GLN A 54 -6.92 4.83 -10.42
C GLN A 54 -5.48 4.52 -9.98
N GLY A 55 -4.55 5.47 -10.10
CA GLY A 55 -3.14 5.32 -9.67
C GLY A 55 -2.22 4.60 -10.66
N TYR A 56 -2.77 4.06 -11.74
CA TYR A 56 -2.00 3.41 -12.81
C TYR A 56 -2.66 3.60 -14.17
N LYS A 57 -1.89 3.88 -15.21
CA LYS A 57 -2.39 3.95 -16.60
C LYS A 57 -1.25 3.77 -17.60
N ASP A 58 -1.50 3.06 -18.70
CA ASP A 58 -0.55 2.89 -19.81
C ASP A 58 0.85 2.44 -19.34
N ALA A 59 0.87 1.38 -18.51
CA ALA A 59 2.06 0.82 -17.88
C ALA A 59 2.86 1.77 -16.97
N THR A 60 2.27 2.91 -16.59
CA THR A 60 2.91 3.96 -15.80
C THR A 60 2.18 4.13 -14.47
N VAL A 61 2.93 4.09 -13.38
CA VAL A 61 2.45 4.40 -12.03
C VAL A 61 2.21 5.90 -11.93
N ASN A 62 1.09 6.27 -11.29
CA ASN A 62 0.82 7.62 -10.87
C ASN A 62 0.79 7.69 -9.34
N TYR A 63 1.87 8.20 -8.76
CA TYR A 63 2.03 8.33 -7.32
C TYR A 63 1.01 9.28 -6.73
N LEU A 64 0.57 8.96 -5.52
CA LEU A 64 -0.25 9.84 -4.69
C LEU A 64 0.62 10.44 -3.58
N GLU A 65 0.44 11.74 -3.34
CA GLU A 65 1.04 12.41 -2.19
C GLU A 65 0.31 12.00 -0.92
N CYS A 66 1.02 11.39 0.02
CA CYS A 66 0.48 10.97 1.31
C CYS A 66 0.70 12.08 2.34
N ILE A 67 -0.23 13.03 2.40
CA ILE A 67 -0.10 14.24 3.23
C ILE A 67 -0.01 13.86 4.71
N ASP A 68 0.81 14.58 5.49
CA ASP A 68 1.05 14.31 6.92
C ASP A 68 0.03 15.00 7.86
N SER A 69 -1.09 15.48 7.31
CA SER A 69 -2.10 16.28 8.01
C SER A 69 -3.24 15.47 8.65
N THR A 70 -4.07 16.11 9.46
CA THR A 70 -5.30 15.51 10.02
C THR A 70 -6.33 15.16 8.95
N ASP A 71 -6.31 15.84 7.81
CA ASP A 71 -7.11 15.48 6.65
C ASP A 71 -6.38 14.34 5.93
N ALA A 72 -6.93 13.13 6.06
CA ALA A 72 -6.34 11.94 5.48
C ALA A 72 -6.50 11.99 3.94
N THR A 73 -5.47 11.55 3.21
CA THR A 73 -5.53 11.60 1.74
C THR A 73 -6.34 10.43 1.22
N ASP A 74 -7.46 10.71 0.57
CA ASP A 74 -8.30 9.69 -0.09
C ASP A 74 -7.50 8.93 -1.13
N ILE A 75 -7.54 7.60 -1.07
CA ILE A 75 -6.79 6.76 -2.01
C ILE A 75 -7.48 6.66 -3.37
N SER A 76 -8.75 7.05 -3.48
CA SER A 76 -9.53 7.05 -4.72
C SER A 76 -10.76 7.93 -4.56
N SER A 77 -11.32 8.42 -5.66
CA SER A 77 -12.66 9.03 -5.69
C SER A 77 -13.79 8.00 -5.76
N GLU A 78 -13.46 6.74 -6.03
CA GLU A 78 -14.46 5.67 -6.12
C GLU A 78 -15.04 5.36 -4.74
N THR A 79 -16.35 5.17 -4.67
CA THR A 79 -17.03 4.78 -3.43
C THR A 79 -16.90 3.29 -3.13
N THR A 80 -16.63 2.49 -4.15
CA THR A 80 -16.46 1.04 -4.04
C THR A 80 -15.28 0.55 -4.89
N ALA A 81 -14.75 -0.63 -4.56
CA ALA A 81 -13.71 -1.30 -5.34
C ALA A 81 -13.86 -2.82 -5.29
N SER A 82 -13.54 -3.52 -6.38
CA SER A 82 -13.29 -4.97 -6.39
C SER A 82 -11.84 -5.30 -5.98
N PHE A 83 -10.90 -4.37 -6.19
CA PHE A 83 -9.49 -4.54 -5.84
C PHE A 83 -8.83 -3.23 -5.42
N VAL A 84 -8.06 -3.30 -4.33
CA VAL A 84 -7.27 -2.19 -3.79
C VAL A 84 -5.85 -2.67 -3.55
N PHE A 85 -4.89 -1.89 -4.02
CA PHE A 85 -3.46 -2.03 -3.75
C PHE A 85 -2.91 -0.68 -3.32
N ILE A 86 -2.13 -0.67 -2.25
CA ILE A 86 -1.46 0.51 -1.69
C ILE A 86 -0.07 0.09 -1.26
N LYS A 87 0.97 0.75 -1.77
CA LYS A 87 2.36 0.51 -1.40
C LYS A 87 3.00 1.79 -0.88
N ASN A 88 3.67 1.71 0.27
CA ASN A 88 4.60 2.75 0.70
C ASN A 88 5.89 2.62 -0.11
N THR A 89 6.23 3.65 -0.88
CA THR A 89 7.44 3.63 -1.72
C THR A 89 8.72 3.82 -0.92
N GLY A 90 8.65 4.40 0.29
CA GLY A 90 9.82 4.80 1.08
C GLY A 90 10.49 6.10 0.60
N PHE A 91 9.91 6.80 -0.38
CA PHE A 91 10.42 8.07 -0.91
C PHE A 91 9.41 9.19 -0.74
N THR A 92 9.87 10.44 -0.69
CA THR A 92 8.98 11.60 -0.70
C THR A 92 8.26 11.75 -2.04
N PHE A 93 7.08 12.32 -2.01
CA PHE A 93 6.38 12.72 -3.23
C PHE A 93 7.05 13.93 -3.86
N SER A 94 7.50 13.80 -5.11
CA SER A 94 8.01 14.93 -5.91
C SER A 94 7.02 15.31 -7.02
N SER A 95 6.42 14.33 -7.68
CA SER A 95 5.31 14.53 -8.61
C SER A 95 4.57 13.21 -8.83
N ALA A 96 3.44 13.30 -9.55
CA ALA A 96 2.66 12.19 -10.07
C ALA A 96 3.51 11.04 -10.65
N THR A 97 4.67 11.33 -11.25
CA THR A 97 5.48 10.31 -11.94
C THR A 97 6.92 10.22 -11.42
N VAL A 98 7.27 10.98 -10.38
CA VAL A 98 8.64 11.10 -9.89
C VAL A 98 8.68 10.97 -8.37
N LEU A 99 9.50 10.03 -7.91
CA LEU A 99 9.87 9.89 -6.51
C LEU A 99 10.95 10.91 -6.16
N GLY A 100 10.86 11.45 -4.95
CA GLY A 100 11.84 12.34 -4.37
C GLY A 100 12.95 11.59 -3.64
N VAL A 101 13.31 12.09 -2.47
CA VAL A 101 14.38 11.51 -1.64
C VAL A 101 13.84 10.43 -0.73
N ALA A 102 14.67 9.48 -0.32
CA ALA A 102 14.28 8.46 0.65
C ALA A 102 13.86 9.13 1.96
N LEU A 103 12.79 8.63 2.58
CA LEU A 103 12.25 9.15 3.82
C LEU A 103 11.92 8.01 4.78
N THR A 104 12.47 8.08 5.99
CA THR A 104 12.18 7.12 7.07
C THR A 104 10.89 7.51 7.77
N ALA A 105 9.77 7.03 7.23
CA ALA A 105 8.43 7.23 7.74
C ALA A 105 7.55 6.07 7.28
N SER A 106 6.39 5.93 7.92
CA SER A 106 5.41 4.88 7.59
C SER A 106 4.12 5.49 7.05
N VAL A 107 3.36 4.68 6.32
CA VAL A 107 2.05 5.04 5.80
C VAL A 107 0.98 4.32 6.62
N LYS A 108 0.10 5.08 7.26
CA LYS A 108 -1.15 4.53 7.80
C LYS A 108 -2.14 4.34 6.67
N VAL A 109 -2.68 3.14 6.55
CA VAL A 109 -3.87 2.84 5.76
C VAL A 109 -5.05 2.76 6.70
N MET A 110 -6.09 3.56 6.47
CA MET A 110 -7.21 3.73 7.39
C MET A 110 -8.55 3.57 6.67
N SER A 111 -9.54 3.00 7.35
CA SER A 111 -10.96 3.06 6.98
C SER A 111 -11.70 3.92 8.01
N GLY A 112 -12.04 5.16 7.61
CA GLY A 112 -12.48 6.20 8.53
C GLY A 112 -11.41 6.44 9.61
N THR A 113 -11.76 6.18 10.87
CA THR A 113 -10.83 6.27 12.02
C THR A 113 -10.12 4.97 12.35
N THR A 114 -10.47 3.87 11.69
CA THR A 114 -9.90 2.54 11.96
C THR A 114 -8.59 2.36 11.22
N LEU A 115 -7.52 2.04 11.95
CA LEU A 115 -6.26 1.64 11.34
C LEU A 115 -6.41 0.23 10.74
N LEU A 116 -6.18 0.10 9.44
CA LEU A 116 -6.14 -1.19 8.75
C LEU A 116 -4.72 -1.75 8.73
N SER A 117 -3.74 -0.90 8.41
CA SER A 117 -2.34 -1.27 8.35
C SER A 117 -1.43 -0.07 8.59
N LEU A 118 -0.26 -0.32 9.16
CA LEU A 118 0.88 0.58 9.14
C LEU A 118 1.91 -0.04 8.18
N LEU A 119 2.33 0.70 7.16
CA LEU A 119 3.23 0.23 6.11
C LEU A 119 4.57 0.94 6.21
N ASP A 120 5.63 0.22 6.52
CA ASP A 120 7.01 0.70 6.38
C ASP A 120 7.42 0.75 4.90
N ALA A 121 8.64 1.24 4.64
CA ALA A 121 9.14 1.34 3.27
C ALA A 121 9.08 -0.02 2.56
N ASP A 122 8.59 -0.01 1.32
CA ASP A 122 8.36 -1.17 0.46
C ASP A 122 7.26 -2.16 0.90
N GLU A 123 6.56 -1.89 1.99
CA GLU A 123 5.42 -2.69 2.41
C GLU A 123 4.14 -2.33 1.66
N VAL A 124 3.23 -3.30 1.60
CA VAL A 124 2.01 -3.23 0.80
C VAL A 124 0.77 -3.64 1.59
N TYR A 125 -0.31 -2.90 1.39
CA TYR A 125 -1.67 -3.29 1.71
C TYR A 125 -2.39 -3.71 0.44
N VAL A 126 -3.01 -4.89 0.47
CA VAL A 126 -3.84 -5.38 -0.64
C VAL A 126 -5.15 -5.87 -0.07
N ALA A 127 -6.25 -5.39 -0.64
CA ALA A 127 -7.59 -5.88 -0.37
C ALA A 127 -8.25 -6.29 -1.68
N LYS A 128 -8.88 -7.44 -1.64
CA LYS A 128 -9.69 -7.95 -2.74
C LYS A 128 -10.88 -8.67 -2.13
N ASP A 129 -12.04 -8.44 -2.71
CA ASP A 129 -13.24 -9.21 -2.40
C ASP A 129 -13.75 -9.87 -3.70
N ASP A 130 -14.13 -11.14 -3.59
CA ASP A 130 -14.69 -11.95 -4.69
C ASP A 130 -16.22 -11.96 -4.69
N ASN A 131 -16.84 -11.57 -3.57
CA ASN A 131 -18.27 -11.77 -3.30
C ASN A 131 -18.99 -10.51 -2.81
N ALA A 132 -18.26 -9.47 -2.41
CA ALA A 132 -18.79 -8.14 -2.09
C ALA A 132 -17.88 -7.03 -2.64
N THR A 133 -18.33 -5.78 -2.57
CA THR A 133 -17.52 -4.62 -2.95
C THR A 133 -16.81 -4.07 -1.72
N ILE A 134 -15.53 -3.74 -1.86
CA ILE A 134 -14.75 -3.03 -0.84
C ILE A 134 -15.32 -1.62 -0.74
N ASP A 135 -15.67 -1.17 0.46
CA ASP A 135 -16.07 0.20 0.70
C ASP A 135 -14.83 1.11 0.70
N CYS A 136 -14.78 2.04 -0.25
CA CYS A 136 -13.68 2.98 -0.41
C CYS A 136 -14.01 4.38 0.13
N THR A 137 -15.25 4.64 0.57
CA THR A 137 -15.69 5.99 1.04
C THR A 137 -14.92 6.52 2.24
N GLY A 138 -14.26 5.63 2.99
CA GLY A 138 -13.41 5.98 4.12
C GLY A 138 -11.96 5.53 3.96
N LEU A 139 -11.52 5.10 2.77
CA LEU A 139 -10.19 4.52 2.60
C LEU A 139 -9.16 5.62 2.33
N HIS A 140 -8.34 5.90 3.34
CA HIS A 140 -7.38 7.01 3.30
C HIS A 140 -5.98 6.57 3.71
N VAL A 141 -4.99 7.36 3.27
CA VAL A 141 -3.60 7.22 3.67
C VAL A 141 -3.05 8.46 4.35
N ARG A 142 -2.08 8.26 5.24
CA ARG A 142 -1.38 9.34 5.94
C ARG A 142 0.08 8.98 6.24
N THR A 143 1.00 9.93 6.01
CA THR A 143 2.39 9.80 6.44
C THR A 143 2.49 10.02 7.96
N VAL A 144 3.19 9.13 8.64
CA VAL A 144 3.39 9.14 10.09
C VAL A 144 4.81 8.73 10.46
N ASN A 145 5.17 8.89 11.73
CA ASN A 145 6.37 8.27 12.27
C ASN A 145 6.30 6.74 12.18
N VAL A 146 7.47 6.10 12.24
CA VAL A 146 7.61 4.64 12.22
C VAL A 146 6.87 3.91 13.35
N ASP A 147 6.65 4.59 14.48
CA ASP A 147 5.85 4.07 15.60
C ASP A 147 4.33 4.28 15.42
N GLY A 148 3.92 4.82 14.26
CA GLY A 148 2.54 5.18 13.97
C GLY A 148 2.07 6.46 14.65
N SER A 149 2.93 7.22 15.35
CA SER A 149 2.54 8.52 15.91
C SER A 149 2.43 9.59 14.83
N ASN A 150 1.51 10.54 15.01
CA ASN A 150 1.33 11.64 14.07
C ASN A 150 2.56 12.56 14.12
N ASN A 151 3.09 12.96 12.97
CA ASN A 151 4.17 13.92 12.89
C ASN A 151 3.94 14.83 11.68
N ALA A 152 3.77 16.12 11.94
CA ALA A 152 3.36 17.13 10.95
C ALA A 152 4.55 17.79 10.23
N SER A 153 5.71 17.13 10.15
CA SER A 153 6.93 17.72 9.59
C SER A 153 7.92 16.72 8.99
N VAL A 154 7.47 15.51 8.64
CA VAL A 154 8.37 14.47 8.09
C VAL A 154 8.51 14.60 6.57
N GLY A 155 7.70 15.46 5.94
CA GLY A 155 7.53 15.46 4.50
C GLY A 155 6.53 14.38 4.08
N HIS A 156 5.99 14.49 2.87
CA HIS A 156 4.92 13.61 2.40
C HIS A 156 5.51 12.43 1.64
N LEU A 157 5.22 11.21 2.06
CA LEU A 157 5.60 10.02 1.31
C LEU A 157 4.82 9.94 -0.01
N ALA A 158 5.46 9.37 -1.04
CA ALA A 158 4.77 8.91 -2.23
C ALA A 158 4.19 7.52 -1.99
N VAL A 159 2.93 7.34 -2.38
CA VAL A 159 2.25 6.05 -2.36
C VAL A 159 1.98 5.61 -3.79
N GLU A 160 2.36 4.37 -4.11
CA GLU A 160 1.89 3.69 -5.31
C GLU A 160 0.54 3.03 -4.99
N ARG A 161 -0.44 3.21 -5.87
CA ARG A 161 -1.78 2.70 -5.65
C ARG A 161 -2.42 2.17 -6.92
N LEU A 162 -3.32 1.21 -6.74
CA LEU A 162 -4.24 0.76 -7.77
C LEU A 162 -5.60 0.51 -7.11
N VAL A 163 -6.60 1.27 -7.54
CA VAL A 163 -7.99 1.10 -7.08
C VAL A 163 -8.86 0.82 -8.29
N VAL A 164 -9.60 -0.26 -8.20
CA VAL A 164 -10.38 -0.84 -9.30
C VAL A 164 -11.79 -1.09 -8.80
N ASP A 165 -12.78 -0.43 -9.41
CA ASP A 165 -14.20 -0.78 -9.25
C ASP A 165 -14.53 -2.08 -9.99
#